data_AF-M3ABG8-F1
#
_entry.id   AF-M3ABG8-F1
#
_cell.length_a   1.000
_cell.length_b   1.000
_cell.length_c   1.000
_cell.angle_alpha   90.00
_cell.angle_beta   90.00
_cell.angle_gamma   90.00
#
_symmetry.space_group_name_H-M   'P 1'
#
loop_
_entity.id
_entity.type
_entity.pdbx_description
1 polymer ?
#
loop_
_entity_poly.entity_id
_entity_poly.type
_entity_poly.pdbx_seq_one_letter_code
_entity_poly.pdbx_strand_id
1 'polypeptide(L)'
;MRHPTATQSVEGTDWKKVRVLVFGLDDQFRFLARQTFRKLNVREVASFDQPGDLGRLLAQGFDILLIDFAAKPEEGLRVLESVRRPPGNPNETLPVLAVAPSTLKDIIDRAKILGIEGVVPKPISGHELGHRVGETLARPERMAPPARRDDAPKRNFIKEADPLPELAGDDAEPAVSRATPPEAIPEVAALMARLEARTGVSASPSDPRPSRNGPAMALTSPPPTASPPVPAPKAAPAVAPAPAPKATPVSAPGPVGSGRGFASASGEAPVRRVSGGKLSDDDLAPARKLSDGPIEVAGLRPDPDAEEARRRAAKRRKQWEEAMAQAGHKARKGRDVATLDVSAVVAEHGKWLQTKGAEGKRATFTGMDLAGVDLSGAVLANATFREVDLSDACLAEARLDGSDFRYATLSAANLGGANLGVAALRHAKLDLSNLEGATLRGTDLSGASLCGARTAGADFKGAIMMGADLRDADLSRAENLTQAQVDKAICDKATRLPPGVFRPLAEGERLS
;
A
#
# COMPACT_ATOMS: atom_id res chain seq x y z
N MET A 1 23.36 9.31 14.50
CA MET A 1 22.83 7.93 14.56
C MET A 1 22.98 7.41 15.98
N ARG A 2 21.89 7.22 16.72
CA ARG A 2 21.89 6.40 17.94
C ARG A 2 20.87 5.28 17.73
N HIS A 3 21.32 4.04 17.89
CA HIS A 3 20.50 2.84 17.73
C HIS A 3 19.47 2.75 18.88
N PRO A 4 18.22 2.32 18.63
CA PRO A 4 17.28 2.06 19.71
C PRO A 4 17.84 0.90 20.55
N THR A 5 18.15 1.22 21.80
CA THR A 5 18.56 0.25 22.82
C THR A 5 17.28 -0.16 23.52
N ALA A 6 17.06 -1.47 23.67
CA ALA A 6 15.84 -2.12 24.18
C ALA A 6 14.65 -2.13 23.20
N THR A 7 14.66 -3.13 22.31
CA THR A 7 13.43 -3.81 21.89
C THR A 7 12.65 -4.18 23.16
N GLN A 8 11.39 -3.75 23.28
CA GLN A 8 10.47 -4.27 24.29
C GLN A 8 10.27 -5.77 24.01
N SER A 9 11.17 -6.59 24.55
CA SER A 9 11.00 -8.02 24.64
C SER A 9 9.78 -8.30 25.51
N VAL A 10 8.96 -9.27 25.10
CA VAL A 10 7.95 -9.89 25.98
C VAL A 10 8.60 -10.11 27.36
N GLU A 11 8.02 -9.52 28.41
CA GLU A 11 8.58 -9.57 29.77
C GLU A 11 8.78 -11.04 30.18
N GLY A 12 10.03 -11.46 30.38
CA GLY A 12 10.37 -12.78 30.92
C GLY A 12 11.17 -13.73 30.01
N THR A 13 11.38 -13.44 28.72
CA THR A 13 12.17 -14.33 27.85
C THR A 13 13.68 -14.06 27.99
N ASP A 14 14.46 -15.04 28.45
CA ASP A 14 15.94 -14.95 28.50
C ASP A 14 16.55 -15.26 27.12
N TRP A 15 16.55 -14.25 26.24
CA TRP A 15 17.02 -14.37 24.86
C TRP A 15 18.46 -14.90 24.74
N LYS A 16 19.33 -14.69 25.73
CA LYS A 16 20.73 -15.16 25.72
C LYS A 16 20.84 -16.68 25.74
N LYS A 17 19.79 -17.40 26.13
CA LYS A 17 19.75 -18.87 26.15
C LYS A 17 19.06 -19.46 24.92
N VAL A 18 18.21 -18.67 24.26
CA VAL A 18 17.37 -19.09 23.14
C VAL A 18 18.20 -19.39 21.90
N ARG A 19 17.87 -20.49 21.23
CA ARG A 19 18.40 -20.90 19.92
C ARG A 19 17.24 -21.02 18.93
N VAL A 20 17.32 -20.24 17.86
CA VAL A 20 16.28 -20.15 16.83
C VAL A 20 16.72 -20.89 15.58
N LEU A 21 15.86 -21.79 15.10
CA LEU A 21 16.05 -22.48 13.83
C LEU A 21 15.11 -21.90 12.78
N VAL A 22 15.62 -21.56 11.59
CA VAL A 22 14.85 -20.94 10.51
C VAL A 22 14.91 -21.78 9.24
N PHE A 23 13.77 -22.30 8.82
CA PHE A 23 13.56 -22.86 7.50
C PHE A 23 12.96 -21.81 6.57
N GLY A 24 13.52 -21.63 5.39
CA GLY A 24 12.95 -20.77 4.36
C GLY A 24 13.91 -20.62 3.21
N LEU A 25 13.41 -20.36 2.00
CA LEU A 25 14.20 -20.11 0.78
C LEU A 25 14.31 -18.62 0.43
N ASP A 26 13.60 -17.77 1.18
CA ASP A 26 13.60 -16.32 1.01
C ASP A 26 14.78 -15.68 1.74
N ASP A 27 15.77 -15.21 0.98
CA ASP A 27 16.94 -14.54 1.53
C ASP A 27 16.60 -13.25 2.29
N GLN A 28 15.52 -12.55 1.91
CA GLN A 28 15.07 -11.36 2.62
C GLN A 28 14.57 -11.71 4.01
N PHE A 29 13.78 -12.79 4.13
CA PHE A 29 13.30 -13.27 5.42
C PHE A 29 14.43 -13.81 6.30
N ARG A 30 15.36 -14.60 5.75
CA ARG A 30 16.54 -15.07 6.49
C ARG A 30 17.42 -13.92 6.97
N PHE A 31 17.57 -12.88 6.16
CA PHE A 31 18.30 -11.68 6.55
C PHE A 31 17.58 -10.92 7.66
N LEU A 32 16.27 -10.75 7.55
CA LEU A 32 15.44 -10.11 8.58
C LEU A 32 15.50 -10.88 9.91
N ALA A 33 15.34 -12.19 9.89
CA ALA A 33 15.42 -13.04 11.08
C ALA A 33 16.79 -12.90 11.77
N ARG A 34 17.88 -13.00 11.00
CA ARG A 34 19.25 -12.81 11.53
C ARG A 34 19.46 -11.42 12.15
N GLN A 35 19.03 -10.36 11.47
CA GLN A 35 19.15 -8.99 12.00
C GLN A 35 18.33 -8.79 13.28
N THR A 36 17.14 -9.37 13.34
CA THR A 36 16.23 -9.26 14.47
C THR A 36 16.78 -9.96 15.70
N PHE A 37 17.10 -11.25 15.59
CA PHE A 37 17.57 -12.05 16.72
C PHE A 37 18.99 -11.68 17.15
N ARG A 38 19.81 -11.13 16.25
CA ARG A 38 21.10 -10.51 16.64
C ARG A 38 20.91 -9.29 17.52
N LYS A 39 19.90 -8.45 17.26
CA LYS A 39 19.57 -7.29 18.12
C LYS A 39 19.00 -7.72 19.47
N LEU A 40 18.29 -8.85 19.52
CA LEU A 40 17.77 -9.46 20.75
C LEU A 40 18.82 -10.26 21.54
N ASN A 41 20.05 -10.36 21.03
CA ASN A 41 21.16 -11.08 21.66
C ASN A 41 20.86 -12.58 21.90
N VAL A 42 20.25 -13.21 20.88
CA VAL A 42 19.96 -14.64 20.84
C VAL A 42 21.25 -15.47 20.80
N ARG A 43 21.28 -16.62 21.48
CA ARG A 43 22.46 -17.50 21.57
C ARG A 43 22.93 -17.96 20.19
N GLU A 44 21.99 -18.41 19.37
CA GLU A 44 22.27 -18.93 18.04
C GLU A 44 21.07 -18.79 17.12
N VAL A 45 21.32 -18.45 15.86
CA VAL A 45 20.33 -18.43 14.78
C VAL A 45 20.88 -19.24 13.63
N ALA A 46 20.31 -20.41 13.40
CA ALA A 46 20.67 -21.27 12.26
C ALA A 46 19.58 -21.17 11.19
N SER A 47 20.00 -21.14 9.92
CA SER A 47 19.09 -21.17 8.78
C SER A 47 19.44 -22.33 7.87
N PHE A 48 18.44 -23.03 7.34
CA PHE A 48 18.61 -24.13 6.41
C PHE A 48 17.53 -24.11 5.33
N ASP A 49 17.81 -24.82 4.24
CA ASP A 49 17.03 -24.72 3.01
C ASP A 49 16.69 -26.06 2.38
N GLN A 50 17.37 -27.14 2.79
CA GLN A 50 17.03 -28.50 2.44
C GLN A 50 16.35 -29.22 3.62
N PRO A 51 15.17 -29.84 3.42
CA PRO A 51 14.50 -30.62 4.45
C PRO A 51 15.36 -31.77 5.04
N GLY A 52 16.34 -32.29 4.28
CA GLY A 52 17.25 -33.34 4.71
C GLY A 52 18.21 -32.95 5.83
N ASP A 53 18.52 -31.66 5.98
CA ASP A 53 19.45 -31.16 7.02
C ASP A 53 18.79 -31.05 8.40
N LEU A 54 17.46 -31.12 8.44
CA LEU A 54 16.66 -30.97 9.66
C LEU A 54 17.07 -31.94 10.76
N GLY A 55 17.32 -33.22 10.43
CA GLY A 55 17.67 -34.23 11.43
C GLY A 55 18.97 -33.91 12.18
N ARG A 56 20.00 -33.41 11.47
CA ARG A 56 21.27 -33.00 12.06
C ARG A 56 21.11 -31.73 12.91
N LEU A 57 20.25 -30.81 12.48
CA LEU A 57 20.03 -29.53 13.18
C LEU A 57 19.20 -29.73 14.45
N LEU A 58 18.16 -30.56 14.41
CA LEU A 58 17.36 -30.88 15.59
C LEU A 58 18.18 -31.56 16.69
N ALA A 59 19.15 -32.40 16.33
CA ALA A 59 20.07 -33.03 17.29
C ALA A 59 20.93 -32.02 18.07
N GLN A 60 21.01 -30.76 17.62
CA GLN A 60 21.75 -29.74 18.32
C GLN A 60 20.96 -29.16 19.49
N GLY A 61 19.62 -29.25 19.52
CA GLY A 61 18.76 -28.71 20.58
C GLY A 61 18.42 -27.24 20.40
N PHE A 62 17.55 -26.93 19.43
CA PHE A 62 16.97 -25.59 19.22
C PHE A 62 15.69 -25.42 20.04
N ASP A 63 15.36 -24.19 20.43
CA ASP A 63 14.22 -23.88 21.30
C ASP A 63 12.94 -23.53 20.52
N ILE A 64 13.07 -23.10 19.26
CA ILE A 64 11.93 -22.78 18.39
C ILE A 64 12.31 -22.94 16.91
N LEU A 65 11.35 -23.38 16.09
CA LEU A 65 11.46 -23.50 14.64
C LEU A 65 10.54 -22.49 13.93
N LEU A 66 11.10 -21.72 13.01
CA LEU A 66 10.38 -20.83 12.11
C LEU A 66 10.34 -21.45 10.72
N ILE A 67 9.16 -21.61 10.13
CA ILE A 67 9.00 -22.19 8.78
C ILE A 67 8.39 -21.15 7.85
N ASP A 68 9.16 -20.69 6.87
CA ASP A 68 8.69 -19.78 5.83
C ASP A 68 8.08 -20.55 4.64
N PHE A 69 6.78 -20.38 4.46
CA PHE A 69 5.99 -21.00 3.39
C PHE A 69 5.89 -20.16 2.11
N ALA A 70 6.42 -18.92 2.10
CA ALA A 70 6.20 -17.99 0.99
C ALA A 70 6.85 -18.43 -0.33
N ALA A 71 8.04 -19.02 -0.26
CA ALA A 71 8.80 -19.42 -1.45
C ALA A 71 8.43 -20.83 -1.93
N LYS A 72 8.36 -21.81 -1.02
CA LYS A 72 7.98 -23.20 -1.33
C LYS A 72 7.14 -23.81 -0.20
N PRO A 73 5.80 -23.73 -0.28
CA PRO A 73 4.94 -24.16 0.80
C PRO A 73 4.98 -25.67 1.06
N GLU A 74 5.10 -26.49 0.01
CA GLU A 74 5.12 -27.96 0.17
C GLU A 74 6.41 -28.47 0.85
N GLU A 75 7.55 -27.81 0.64
CA GLU A 75 8.79 -28.16 1.36
C GLU A 75 8.70 -27.79 2.84
N GLY A 76 8.08 -26.64 3.17
CA GLY A 76 7.80 -26.25 4.55
C GLY A 76 6.87 -27.24 5.27
N LEU A 77 5.87 -27.77 4.56
CA LEU A 77 4.98 -28.80 5.11
C LEU A 77 5.73 -30.12 5.36
N ARG A 78 6.64 -30.53 4.47
CA ARG A 78 7.48 -31.73 4.71
C ARG A 78 8.38 -31.58 5.93
N VAL A 79 8.94 -30.38 6.15
CA VAL A 79 9.71 -30.07 7.37
C VAL A 79 8.82 -30.21 8.60
N LEU A 80 7.62 -29.62 8.58
CA LEU A 80 6.66 -29.71 9.69
C LEU A 80 6.23 -31.16 9.96
N GLU A 81 5.91 -31.93 8.91
CA GLU A 81 5.60 -33.35 9.02
C GLU A 81 6.77 -34.14 9.64
N SER A 82 8.01 -33.82 9.28
CA SER A 82 9.19 -34.51 9.80
C SER A 82 9.43 -34.24 11.30
N VAL A 83 9.08 -33.04 11.78
CA VAL A 83 9.12 -32.72 13.22
C VAL A 83 8.00 -33.46 13.98
N ARG A 84 6.82 -33.60 13.37
CA ARG A 84 5.59 -34.04 14.06
C ARG A 84 5.21 -35.51 13.86
N ARG A 85 5.66 -36.21 12.80
CA ARG A 85 5.17 -37.57 12.46
C ARG A 85 5.80 -38.78 13.16
N PRO A 86 7.03 -38.79 13.73
CA PRO A 86 7.48 -39.97 14.43
C PRO A 86 6.98 -39.95 15.89
N PRO A 87 6.08 -40.85 16.32
CA PRO A 87 5.74 -40.98 17.74
C PRO A 87 6.99 -41.40 18.53
N GLY A 88 7.34 -40.62 19.55
CA GLY A 88 8.56 -40.81 20.35
C GLY A 88 9.77 -39.94 19.93
N ASN A 89 9.58 -38.95 19.05
CA ASN A 89 10.62 -37.97 18.75
C ASN A 89 10.78 -36.99 19.93
N PRO A 90 11.98 -36.80 20.51
CA PRO A 90 12.21 -35.81 21.57
C PRO A 90 11.91 -34.37 21.15
N ASN A 91 11.80 -34.10 19.84
CA ASN A 91 11.48 -32.79 19.28
C ASN A 91 9.98 -32.59 19.01
N GLU A 92 9.11 -33.52 19.43
CA GLU A 92 7.65 -33.36 19.29
C GLU A 92 7.15 -32.12 20.03
N THR A 93 7.79 -31.73 21.13
CA THR A 93 7.46 -30.55 21.94
C THR A 93 8.08 -29.26 21.41
N LEU A 94 8.84 -29.29 20.31
CA LEU A 94 9.47 -28.09 19.75
C LEU A 94 8.38 -27.14 19.23
N PRO A 95 8.32 -25.88 19.69
CA PRO A 95 7.39 -24.88 19.16
C PRO A 95 7.73 -24.52 17.71
N VAL A 96 6.71 -24.45 16.86
CA VAL A 96 6.81 -24.14 15.43
C VAL A 96 5.91 -22.96 15.08
N LEU A 97 6.51 -21.93 14.49
CA LEU A 97 5.79 -20.79 13.93
C LEU A 97 5.81 -20.84 12.40
N ALA A 98 4.62 -20.77 11.81
CA ALA A 98 4.43 -20.72 10.37
C ALA A 98 4.48 -19.27 9.87
N VAL A 99 5.44 -18.93 9.02
CA VAL A 99 5.55 -17.63 8.37
C VAL A 99 5.00 -17.72 6.96
N ALA A 100 3.89 -17.07 6.67
CA ALA A 100 3.21 -17.20 5.39
C ALA A 100 2.42 -15.93 5.01
N PRO A 101 2.29 -15.58 3.72
CA PRO A 101 1.33 -14.58 3.29
C PRO A 101 -0.12 -15.06 3.50
N SER A 102 -1.05 -14.12 3.69
CA SER A 102 -2.48 -14.41 3.90
C SER A 102 -3.16 -15.11 2.72
N THR A 103 -2.53 -15.09 1.54
CA THR A 103 -2.97 -15.79 0.32
C THR A 103 -2.86 -17.31 0.42
N LEU A 104 -1.99 -17.85 1.28
CA LEU A 104 -1.75 -19.29 1.43
C LEU A 104 -2.62 -19.93 2.52
N LYS A 105 -3.93 -19.67 2.49
CA LYS A 105 -4.88 -20.14 3.51
C LYS A 105 -4.90 -21.67 3.63
N ASP A 106 -4.89 -22.38 2.50
CA ASP A 106 -4.94 -23.85 2.48
C ASP A 106 -3.72 -24.50 3.13
N ILE A 107 -2.54 -23.91 2.93
CA ILE A 107 -1.28 -24.37 3.52
C ILE A 107 -1.26 -24.10 5.03
N ILE A 108 -1.73 -22.92 5.44
CA ILE A 108 -1.85 -22.57 6.86
C ILE A 108 -2.85 -23.50 7.57
N ASP A 109 -3.98 -23.82 6.94
CA ASP A 109 -4.98 -24.72 7.50
C ASP A 109 -4.42 -26.16 7.62
N ARG A 110 -3.65 -26.64 6.63
CA ARG A 110 -2.88 -27.90 6.74
C ARG A 110 -1.83 -27.86 7.85
N ALA A 111 -1.11 -26.76 8.01
CA ALA A 111 -0.11 -26.60 9.06
C ALA A 111 -0.75 -26.58 10.47
N LYS A 112 -1.92 -25.96 10.64
CA LYS A 112 -2.72 -26.03 11.88
C LYS A 112 -3.11 -27.46 12.23
N ILE A 113 -3.54 -28.25 11.25
CA ILE A 113 -3.87 -29.67 11.46
C ILE A 113 -2.64 -30.46 11.95
N LEU A 114 -1.44 -30.11 11.48
CA LEU A 114 -0.18 -30.72 11.91
C LEU A 114 0.32 -30.22 13.28
N GLY A 115 -0.31 -29.20 13.87
CA GLY A 115 0.00 -28.69 15.20
C GLY A 115 1.14 -27.68 15.23
N ILE A 116 0.89 -26.48 14.67
CA ILE A 116 1.71 -25.28 14.86
C ILE A 116 1.19 -24.45 16.04
N GLU A 117 2.09 -23.69 16.66
CA GLU A 117 1.85 -22.85 17.83
C GLU A 117 1.43 -21.42 17.43
N GLY A 118 1.68 -21.02 16.19
CA GLY A 118 1.25 -19.71 15.70
C GLY A 118 1.55 -19.48 14.22
N VAL A 119 0.90 -18.47 13.66
CA VAL A 119 1.10 -18.02 12.28
C VAL A 119 1.57 -16.57 12.30
N VAL A 120 2.64 -16.27 11.57
CA VAL A 120 3.16 -14.93 11.39
C VAL A 120 2.91 -14.47 9.95
N PRO A 121 2.03 -13.48 9.72
CA PRO A 121 1.67 -13.05 8.37
C PRO A 121 2.82 -12.27 7.72
N LYS A 122 3.06 -12.50 6.42
CA LYS A 122 3.90 -11.62 5.58
C LYS A 122 3.05 -10.48 4.96
N PRO A 123 3.59 -9.25 4.83
CA PRO A 123 4.94 -8.81 5.19
C PRO A 123 5.13 -8.66 6.71
N ILE A 124 6.32 -8.99 7.20
CA ILE A 124 6.66 -9.07 8.63
C ILE A 124 7.77 -8.07 9.00
N SER A 125 7.62 -7.38 10.14
CA SER A 125 8.68 -6.53 10.71
C SER A 125 9.55 -7.32 11.70
N GLY A 126 10.80 -6.90 11.90
CA GLY A 126 11.67 -7.55 12.90
C GLY A 126 11.13 -7.44 14.33
N HIS A 127 10.39 -6.37 14.63
CA HIS A 127 9.74 -6.21 15.93
C HIS A 127 8.62 -7.26 16.12
N GLU A 128 7.73 -7.40 15.14
CA GLU A 128 6.64 -8.40 15.17
C GLU A 128 7.20 -9.83 15.25
N LEU A 129 8.26 -10.11 14.50
CA LEU A 129 8.95 -11.40 14.55
C LEU A 129 9.48 -11.70 15.96
N GLY A 130 10.13 -10.72 16.59
CA GLY A 130 10.66 -10.85 17.95
C GLY A 130 9.54 -11.03 18.99
N HIS A 131 8.46 -10.26 18.88
CA HIS A 131 7.33 -10.34 19.78
C HIS A 131 6.64 -11.71 19.71
N ARG A 132 6.29 -12.18 18.50
CA ARG A 132 5.64 -13.48 18.29
C ARG A 132 6.49 -14.65 18.78
N VAL A 133 7.80 -14.61 18.51
CA VAL A 133 8.71 -15.63 19.02
C VAL A 133 8.78 -15.62 20.54
N GLY A 134 8.84 -14.43 21.16
CA GLY A 134 8.84 -14.30 22.61
C GLY A 134 7.56 -14.84 23.25
N GLU A 135 6.42 -14.54 22.65
CA GLU A 135 5.10 -15.01 23.11
C GLU A 135 4.97 -16.53 23.01
N THR A 136 5.40 -17.12 21.89
CA THR A 136 5.39 -18.58 21.70
C THR A 136 6.36 -19.30 22.64
N LEU A 137 7.52 -18.72 22.93
CA LEU A 137 8.46 -19.27 23.92
C LEU A 137 7.91 -19.17 25.35
N ALA A 138 7.15 -18.12 25.67
CA ALA A 138 6.53 -17.94 26.97
C ALA A 138 5.29 -18.85 27.16
N ARG A 139 4.53 -19.10 26.09
CA ARG A 139 3.33 -19.94 26.07
C ARG A 139 3.27 -20.78 24.79
N PRO A 140 3.91 -21.96 24.78
CA PRO A 140 3.89 -22.86 23.63
C PRO A 140 2.55 -23.63 23.57
N GLU A 141 1.46 -22.91 23.29
CA GLU A 141 0.13 -23.49 23.10
C GLU A 141 -0.14 -23.75 21.61
N ARG A 142 -0.60 -24.96 21.28
CA ARG A 142 -0.91 -25.32 19.89
C ARG A 142 -2.23 -24.70 19.45
N MET A 143 -2.25 -24.21 18.22
CA MET A 143 -3.48 -23.68 17.63
C MET A 143 -4.52 -24.79 17.47
N ALA A 144 -5.78 -24.47 17.78
CA ALA A 144 -6.89 -25.38 17.49
C ALA A 144 -6.97 -25.66 15.98
N PRO A 145 -7.20 -26.92 15.57
CA PRO A 145 -7.43 -27.24 14.17
C PRO A 145 -8.64 -26.45 13.64
N PRO A 146 -8.63 -26.04 12.36
CA PRO A 146 -9.76 -25.32 11.79
C PRO A 146 -11.03 -26.17 11.91
N ALA A 147 -12.15 -25.53 12.26
CA ALA A 147 -13.45 -26.20 12.35
C ALA A 147 -13.74 -26.95 11.04
N ARG A 148 -14.11 -28.24 11.13
CA ARG A 148 -14.46 -29.06 9.96
C ARG A 148 -15.57 -28.36 9.20
N ARG A 149 -15.42 -28.29 7.87
CA ARG A 149 -16.39 -27.67 6.95
C ARG A 149 -17.68 -28.48 6.75
N ASP A 150 -17.98 -29.41 7.65
CA ASP A 150 -19.17 -30.28 7.60
C ASP A 150 -20.30 -29.84 8.55
N ASP A 151 -20.10 -28.81 9.38
CA ASP A 151 -21.12 -28.29 10.29
C ASP A 151 -21.51 -26.83 9.96
N ALA A 152 -21.94 -26.60 8.72
CA ALA A 152 -22.73 -25.41 8.40
C ALA A 152 -24.20 -25.68 8.76
N PRO A 153 -24.87 -24.82 9.55
CA PRO A 153 -26.30 -24.97 9.80
C PRO A 153 -27.04 -24.84 8.46
N LYS A 154 -27.88 -25.85 8.19
CA LYS A 154 -28.71 -25.96 6.99
C LYS A 154 -29.44 -24.63 6.75
N ARG A 155 -29.32 -24.12 5.52
CA ARG A 155 -30.16 -23.07 4.96
C ARG A 155 -31.61 -23.30 5.38
N ASN A 156 -32.22 -22.28 5.99
CA ASN A 156 -33.60 -22.24 6.46
C ASN A 156 -34.56 -22.78 5.40
N PHE A 157 -35.02 -24.01 5.59
CA PHE A 157 -36.31 -24.44 5.08
C PHE A 157 -37.37 -23.78 5.98
N ILE A 158 -38.21 -22.93 5.40
CA ILE A 158 -39.47 -22.57 6.03
C ILE A 158 -40.30 -23.85 6.05
N LYS A 159 -40.60 -24.36 7.25
CA LYS A 159 -41.70 -25.29 7.48
C LYS A 159 -42.57 -24.67 8.57
N GLU A 160 -43.85 -24.55 8.22
CA GLU A 160 -44.97 -24.20 9.09
C GLU A 160 -44.97 -25.03 10.38
N ALA A 161 -45.43 -24.39 11.45
CA ALA A 161 -45.59 -24.99 12.77
C ALA A 161 -46.84 -25.88 12.84
N ASP A 162 -46.70 -27.02 13.51
CA ASP A 162 -47.75 -27.97 13.89
C ASP A 162 -48.63 -27.45 15.08
N PRO A 163 -49.47 -28.27 15.74
CA PRO A 163 -50.92 -28.39 15.53
C PRO A 163 -51.74 -28.04 16.80
N LEU A 164 -53.06 -27.86 16.69
CA LEU A 164 -53.98 -27.75 17.85
C LEU A 164 -55.38 -28.32 17.47
N PRO A 165 -56.23 -28.70 18.45
CA PRO A 165 -56.57 -30.11 18.73
C PRO A 165 -57.99 -30.54 18.29
N GLU A 166 -58.24 -31.86 18.36
CA GLU A 166 -59.50 -32.55 18.08
C GLU A 166 -60.68 -32.06 18.94
N LEU A 167 -61.81 -31.74 18.28
CA LEU A 167 -63.16 -31.84 18.84
C LEU A 167 -64.18 -32.18 17.72
N ALA A 168 -64.73 -33.39 17.84
CA ALA A 168 -66.06 -33.91 17.50
C ALA A 168 -66.96 -33.24 16.42
N GLY A 169 -67.55 -34.10 15.57
CA GLY A 169 -68.98 -34.02 15.24
C GLY A 169 -69.35 -34.01 13.75
N ASP A 170 -69.83 -35.17 13.28
CA ASP A 170 -70.93 -35.41 12.34
C ASP A 170 -71.05 -34.64 11.00
N ASP A 171 -70.99 -35.42 9.91
CA ASP A 171 -72.07 -35.66 8.94
C ASP A 171 -71.63 -35.72 7.45
N ALA A 172 -72.10 -36.80 6.81
CA ALA A 172 -72.48 -36.96 5.40
C ALA A 172 -71.41 -37.04 4.28
N GLU A 173 -71.24 -38.27 3.77
CA GLU A 173 -70.93 -38.64 2.37
C GLU A 173 -72.08 -38.25 1.37
N PRO A 174 -71.98 -38.45 0.03
CA PRO A 174 -70.82 -38.52 -0.89
C PRO A 174 -71.03 -37.77 -2.25
N ALA A 175 -70.01 -37.84 -3.13
CA ALA A 175 -70.08 -38.13 -4.59
C ALA A 175 -69.70 -37.05 -5.66
N VAL A 176 -68.85 -37.52 -6.60
CA VAL A 176 -68.66 -37.20 -8.05
C VAL A 176 -68.08 -35.84 -8.48
N SER A 177 -66.93 -35.86 -9.18
CA SER A 177 -66.80 -35.38 -10.59
C SER A 177 -65.33 -35.23 -11.07
N ARG A 178 -65.07 -35.78 -12.26
CA ARG A 178 -63.89 -35.56 -13.12
C ARG A 178 -63.88 -34.11 -13.65
N ALA A 179 -62.74 -33.43 -13.66
CA ALA A 179 -62.44 -32.35 -14.61
C ALA A 179 -60.92 -32.16 -14.82
N THR A 180 -60.60 -31.78 -16.05
CA THR A 180 -59.33 -31.66 -16.79
C THR A 180 -58.38 -30.53 -16.35
N PRO A 181 -57.08 -30.55 -16.75
CA PRO A 181 -56.13 -29.47 -16.49
C PRO A 181 -56.29 -28.28 -17.47
N PRO A 182 -55.98 -27.03 -17.06
CA PRO A 182 -56.10 -25.86 -17.92
C PRO A 182 -54.86 -25.60 -18.78
N GLU A 183 -55.14 -25.05 -19.95
CA GLU A 183 -54.24 -24.74 -21.06
C GLU A 183 -53.22 -23.62 -20.79
N ALA A 184 -52.16 -23.67 -21.60
CA ALA A 184 -51.03 -22.75 -21.67
C ALA A 184 -51.37 -21.45 -22.41
N ILE A 185 -50.76 -20.35 -21.96
CA ILE A 185 -50.85 -19.01 -22.57
C ILE A 185 -49.77 -18.87 -23.69
N PRO A 186 -50.14 -18.52 -24.93
CA PRO A 186 -49.29 -18.64 -26.13
C PRO A 186 -48.54 -17.34 -26.51
N GLU A 187 -47.65 -16.84 -25.65
CA GLU A 187 -46.78 -15.68 -25.99
C GLU A 187 -45.28 -15.96 -25.96
N VAL A 188 -44.84 -17.10 -25.43
CA VAL A 188 -43.41 -17.47 -25.34
C VAL A 188 -42.91 -18.20 -26.60
N ALA A 189 -43.82 -18.77 -27.41
CA ALA A 189 -43.49 -19.50 -28.64
C ALA A 189 -43.17 -18.59 -29.85
N ALA A 190 -43.61 -17.33 -29.85
CA ALA A 190 -43.43 -16.41 -30.98
C ALA A 190 -42.09 -15.64 -30.93
N LEU A 191 -41.40 -15.60 -29.78
CA LEU A 191 -40.12 -14.91 -29.64
C LEU A 191 -38.92 -15.81 -30.02
N MET A 192 -39.04 -17.12 -29.80
CA MET A 192 -38.01 -18.12 -30.15
C MET A 192 -37.91 -18.36 -31.66
N ALA A 193 -38.99 -18.12 -32.43
CA ALA A 193 -39.00 -18.26 -33.89
C ALA A 193 -38.31 -17.10 -34.66
N ARG A 194 -37.90 -16.02 -33.97
CA ARG A 194 -37.22 -14.86 -34.58
C ARG A 194 -35.69 -14.85 -34.41
N LEU A 195 -35.14 -15.78 -33.63
CA LEU A 195 -33.69 -15.89 -33.39
C LEU A 195 -33.00 -17.00 -34.21
N GLU A 196 -33.75 -17.93 -34.80
CA GLU A 196 -33.19 -19.06 -35.57
C GLU A 196 -33.09 -18.80 -37.09
N ALA A 197 -33.46 -17.61 -37.58
CA ALA A 197 -33.44 -17.27 -39.01
C ALA A 197 -32.22 -16.47 -39.49
N ARG A 198 -31.13 -16.35 -38.71
CA ARG A 198 -29.93 -15.60 -39.16
C ARG A 198 -28.56 -16.18 -38.85
N THR A 199 -28.49 -17.49 -38.62
CA THR A 199 -27.23 -18.24 -38.61
C THR A 199 -27.39 -19.54 -39.40
N GLY A 200 -27.11 -19.48 -40.70
CA GLY A 200 -27.02 -20.66 -41.57
C GLY A 200 -25.72 -20.63 -42.36
N VAL A 201 -24.76 -21.45 -41.94
CA VAL A 201 -23.47 -21.73 -42.61
C VAL A 201 -23.69 -22.79 -43.69
N SER A 202 -22.98 -22.70 -44.83
CA SER A 202 -22.71 -23.86 -45.69
C SER A 202 -21.37 -23.73 -46.40
N ALA A 203 -20.67 -24.85 -46.57
CA ALA A 203 -19.29 -24.98 -47.03
C ALA A 203 -19.16 -25.70 -48.39
N SER A 204 -18.17 -25.25 -49.19
CA SER A 204 -17.27 -25.98 -50.14
C SER A 204 -17.79 -26.45 -51.54
N PRO A 205 -16.93 -26.76 -52.54
CA PRO A 205 -15.47 -26.55 -52.74
C PRO A 205 -15.04 -26.01 -54.17
N SER A 206 -13.72 -25.76 -54.36
CA SER A 206 -12.88 -25.86 -55.60
C SER A 206 -12.31 -24.58 -56.25
N ASP A 207 -10.97 -24.48 -56.26
CA ASP A 207 -10.03 -23.55 -56.94
C ASP A 207 -10.05 -23.65 -58.50
N PRO A 208 -9.30 -22.84 -59.33
CA PRO A 208 -8.11 -22.01 -59.03
C PRO A 208 -8.03 -20.59 -59.68
N ARG A 209 -6.97 -19.84 -59.31
CA ARG A 209 -6.53 -18.51 -59.78
C ARG A 209 -6.30 -18.40 -61.30
N PRO A 210 -6.22 -17.18 -61.90
CA PRO A 210 -4.91 -16.50 -61.98
C PRO A 210 -4.91 -14.94 -61.88
N SER A 211 -3.69 -14.40 -61.83
CA SER A 211 -3.26 -13.00 -61.78
C SER A 211 -3.75 -12.11 -62.94
N ARG A 212 -3.78 -10.77 -62.78
CA ARG A 212 -2.77 -9.79 -63.31
C ARG A 212 -3.32 -8.35 -63.45
N ASN A 213 -2.44 -7.41 -63.12
CA ASN A 213 -2.42 -5.94 -63.30
C ASN A 213 -3.22 -5.26 -64.45
N GLY A 214 -3.99 -4.22 -64.07
CA GLY A 214 -4.13 -2.85 -64.64
C GLY A 214 -4.53 -2.62 -66.12
N PRO A 215 -4.63 -1.36 -66.60
CA PRO A 215 -4.98 -0.09 -65.93
C PRO A 215 -5.97 0.81 -66.73
N ALA A 216 -6.35 1.94 -66.12
CA ALA A 216 -6.70 3.26 -66.70
C ALA A 216 -7.92 3.43 -67.63
N MET A 217 -8.71 4.47 -67.37
CA MET A 217 -9.09 5.50 -68.36
C MET A 217 -9.74 6.70 -67.64
N ALA A 218 -9.21 7.89 -67.94
CA ALA A 218 -9.57 9.19 -67.41
C ALA A 218 -10.47 9.95 -68.40
N LEU A 219 -11.43 10.74 -67.90
CA LEU A 219 -12.08 11.84 -68.64
C LEU A 219 -12.41 12.96 -67.62
N THR A 220 -11.58 14.00 -67.52
CA THR A 220 -11.74 15.37 -68.07
C THR A 220 -12.84 16.23 -67.40
N SER A 221 -12.42 17.23 -66.62
CA SER A 221 -13.15 18.46 -66.21
C SER A 221 -13.14 19.51 -67.35
N PRO A 222 -13.81 20.71 -67.34
CA PRO A 222 -13.87 21.75 -66.26
C PRO A 222 -15.17 22.64 -66.25
N PRO A 223 -15.22 23.93 -65.80
CA PRO A 223 -15.17 24.54 -64.44
C PRO A 223 -16.41 25.50 -64.18
N PRO A 224 -16.36 26.61 -63.39
CA PRO A 224 -16.03 26.83 -61.96
C PRO A 224 -17.16 27.55 -61.17
N THR A 225 -17.08 27.60 -59.83
CA THR A 225 -17.44 28.80 -59.01
C THR A 225 -16.68 28.77 -57.68
N ALA A 226 -16.34 29.95 -57.17
CA ALA A 226 -15.19 30.25 -56.32
C ALA A 226 -15.50 30.49 -54.83
N SER A 227 -14.61 29.97 -53.96
CA SER A 227 -13.87 30.57 -52.81
C SER A 227 -14.59 31.46 -51.76
N PRO A 228 -14.24 31.38 -50.44
CA PRO A 228 -12.86 31.59 -49.96
C PRO A 228 -12.32 30.64 -48.87
N PRO A 229 -10.97 30.57 -48.71
CA PRO A 229 -10.29 29.72 -47.73
C PRO A 229 -10.03 30.42 -46.38
N VAL A 230 -10.00 29.58 -45.34
CA VAL A 230 -9.60 29.84 -43.94
C VAL A 230 -8.11 30.20 -43.86
N PRO A 231 -7.70 31.14 -42.99
CA PRO A 231 -6.33 31.64 -42.95
C PRO A 231 -5.33 30.63 -42.35
N ALA A 232 -4.16 30.52 -42.98
CA ALA A 232 -2.99 29.82 -42.45
C ALA A 232 -2.37 30.57 -41.25
N PRO A 233 -1.77 29.85 -40.28
CA PRO A 233 -1.08 30.48 -39.16
C PRO A 233 0.18 31.21 -39.62
N LYS A 234 0.35 32.44 -39.11
CA LYS A 234 1.51 33.30 -39.35
C LYS A 234 2.79 32.63 -38.85
N ALA A 235 3.83 32.70 -39.68
CA ALA A 235 5.21 32.40 -39.33
C ALA A 235 5.67 33.29 -38.16
N ALA A 236 6.22 32.67 -37.12
CA ALA A 236 6.96 33.34 -36.06
C ALA A 236 8.37 33.71 -36.58
N PRO A 237 8.96 34.84 -36.12
CA PRO A 237 10.29 35.24 -36.55
C PRO A 237 11.36 34.31 -35.98
N ALA A 238 12.33 33.95 -36.82
CA ALA A 238 13.51 33.18 -36.45
C ALA A 238 14.35 33.94 -35.42
N VAL A 239 14.45 33.38 -34.20
CA VAL A 239 15.44 33.77 -33.20
C VAL A 239 16.59 32.77 -33.29
N ALA A 240 17.80 33.30 -33.47
CA ALA A 240 19.03 32.55 -33.64
C ALA A 240 19.35 31.65 -32.43
N PRO A 241 19.94 30.45 -32.64
CA PRO A 241 20.39 29.59 -31.55
C PRO A 241 21.66 30.15 -30.90
N ALA A 242 21.65 30.25 -29.57
CA ALA A 242 22.81 30.57 -28.75
C ALA A 242 23.87 29.44 -28.81
N PRO A 243 25.18 29.77 -28.74
CA PRO A 243 26.25 28.80 -28.97
C PRO A 243 26.48 27.85 -27.79
N ALA A 244 26.75 26.59 -28.12
CA ALA A 244 27.16 25.54 -27.19
C ALA A 244 28.53 25.84 -26.53
N PRO A 245 28.77 25.36 -25.28
CA PRO A 245 30.05 25.55 -24.61
C PRO A 245 31.16 24.72 -25.27
N LYS A 246 32.31 25.36 -25.49
CA LYS A 246 33.52 24.77 -26.07
C LYS A 246 34.09 23.70 -25.13
N ALA A 247 34.29 22.50 -25.67
CA ALA A 247 35.18 21.48 -25.13
C ALA A 247 36.63 21.75 -25.55
N THR A 248 37.57 21.67 -24.61
CA THR A 248 39.03 21.58 -24.82
C THR A 248 39.64 20.72 -23.68
N PRO A 249 40.83 20.12 -23.83
CA PRO A 249 40.94 18.69 -24.11
C PRO A 249 41.59 17.88 -22.99
N VAL A 250 41.47 16.57 -23.12
CA VAL A 250 42.21 15.54 -22.38
C VAL A 250 43.70 15.61 -22.72
N SER A 251 44.58 15.53 -21.72
CA SER A 251 45.99 15.14 -21.86
C SER A 251 46.44 14.37 -20.62
N ALA A 252 47.12 13.26 -20.87
CA ALA A 252 47.86 12.41 -19.92
C ALA A 252 49.27 12.17 -20.53
N PRO A 253 50.25 11.53 -19.86
CA PRO A 253 50.62 11.51 -18.43
C PRO A 253 52.15 11.72 -18.16
N GLY A 254 52.52 11.90 -16.87
CA GLY A 254 53.81 11.53 -16.24
C GLY A 254 54.91 12.61 -16.10
N PRO A 255 55.95 12.45 -15.24
CA PRO A 255 56.23 11.38 -14.26
C PRO A 255 56.54 11.89 -12.82
N VAL A 256 57.00 10.94 -12.01
CA VAL A 256 57.18 10.89 -10.55
C VAL A 256 58.48 11.57 -10.07
N GLY A 257 58.47 12.14 -8.86
CA GLY A 257 59.68 12.52 -8.09
C GLY A 257 59.31 13.23 -6.78
N SER A 258 59.26 12.53 -5.63
CA SER A 258 60.30 12.47 -4.58
C SER A 258 60.73 13.83 -4.01
N GLY A 259 60.54 14.05 -2.70
CA GLY A 259 61.30 15.07 -1.97
C GLY A 259 60.66 15.58 -0.69
N ARG A 260 61.14 15.08 0.46
CA ARG A 260 60.94 15.64 1.80
C ARG A 260 61.71 16.95 1.98
N GLY A 261 61.22 17.84 2.85
CA GLY A 261 62.07 18.50 3.85
C GLY A 261 62.03 20.04 3.98
N PHE A 262 61.66 20.49 5.19
CA PHE A 262 62.13 21.65 5.98
C PHE A 262 61.94 23.09 5.43
N ALA A 263 61.12 23.93 6.10
CA ALA A 263 61.44 24.95 7.15
C ALA A 263 62.08 26.23 6.56
N SER A 264 61.68 27.47 6.84
CA SER A 264 61.29 28.12 8.10
C SER A 264 60.43 29.39 7.91
N ALA A 265 59.75 29.76 9.01
CA ALA A 265 59.17 31.04 9.47
C ALA A 265 59.49 32.33 8.69
N SER A 266 58.60 33.34 8.61
CA SER A 266 58.00 34.03 9.78
C SER A 266 56.83 34.96 9.40
N GLY A 267 55.81 35.03 10.27
CA GLY A 267 54.77 36.07 10.28
C GLY A 267 53.46 35.64 10.96
N GLU A 268 53.45 35.60 12.30
CA GLU A 268 52.28 35.38 13.19
C GLU A 268 51.26 36.55 13.10
N ALA A 269 49.98 36.50 13.52
CA ALA A 269 49.29 35.79 14.62
C ALA A 269 47.73 35.87 14.43
N PRO A 270 46.86 35.40 15.36
CA PRO A 270 46.66 34.01 15.78
C PRO A 270 45.17 33.56 15.82
N VAL A 271 44.97 32.24 15.89
CA VAL A 271 43.71 31.55 16.19
C VAL A 271 43.58 31.36 17.71
N ARG A 272 42.40 31.61 18.29
CA ARG A 272 42.04 31.12 19.63
C ARG A 272 41.19 29.86 19.53
N ARG A 273 41.77 28.73 19.97
CA ARG A 273 41.02 27.57 20.49
C ARG A 273 40.59 27.88 21.91
N VAL A 274 39.36 27.52 22.28
CA VAL A 274 38.98 27.34 23.68
C VAL A 274 38.63 25.86 23.89
N SER A 275 39.44 25.26 24.75
CA SER A 275 39.36 23.93 25.32
C SER A 275 38.22 23.82 26.34
N GLY A 276 37.90 22.58 26.71
CA GLY A 276 36.78 22.22 27.57
C GLY A 276 36.67 23.02 28.86
N GLY A 277 35.45 23.49 29.12
CA GLY A 277 34.94 23.84 30.43
C GLY A 277 33.69 23.00 30.68
N LYS A 278 33.58 22.41 31.87
CA LYS A 278 32.33 21.81 32.35
C LYS A 278 31.34 22.96 32.54
N LEU A 279 30.19 22.89 31.87
CA LEU A 279 29.05 23.76 32.18
C LEU A 279 28.47 23.29 33.52
N SER A 280 28.45 24.19 34.50
CA SER A 280 27.84 24.01 35.82
C SER A 280 26.32 24.20 35.76
N ASP A 281 25.61 23.60 36.71
CA ASP A 281 24.14 23.58 36.86
C ASP A 281 23.48 24.95 37.19
N ASP A 282 24.17 26.07 37.01
CA ASP A 282 23.71 27.41 37.39
C ASP A 282 23.10 28.25 36.25
N ASP A 283 22.94 27.70 35.04
CA ASP A 283 22.22 28.36 33.94
C ASP A 283 20.72 27.96 33.85
N LEU A 284 20.21 27.19 34.82
CA LEU A 284 18.80 26.83 34.93
C LEU A 284 18.03 27.85 35.79
N ALA A 285 17.76 29.03 35.23
CA ALA A 285 16.73 29.92 35.76
C ALA A 285 15.35 29.57 35.16
N PRO A 286 14.26 29.68 35.94
CA PRO A 286 13.05 28.87 35.75
C PRO A 286 12.16 29.34 34.61
N ALA A 287 11.50 28.36 33.98
CA ALA A 287 10.47 28.54 32.97
C ALA A 287 9.46 29.62 33.37
N ARG A 288 9.41 30.70 32.58
CA ARG A 288 8.29 31.64 32.61
C ARG A 288 7.03 30.88 32.15
N LYS A 289 6.00 30.85 33.02
CA LYS A 289 4.67 30.35 32.67
C LYS A 289 4.16 31.11 31.44
N LEU A 290 3.91 30.41 30.33
CA LEU A 290 3.18 30.99 29.21
C LEU A 290 1.71 31.16 29.61
N SER A 291 1.23 32.39 29.50
CA SER A 291 -0.17 32.75 29.54
C SER A 291 -0.89 32.25 28.30
N ASP A 292 -2.13 31.80 28.47
CA ASP A 292 -3.08 31.49 27.39
C ASP A 292 -3.28 32.69 26.45
N GLY A 293 -2.77 32.57 25.23
CA GLY A 293 -2.89 33.54 24.14
C GLY A 293 -2.02 33.10 22.95
N PRO A 294 -2.43 33.38 21.70
CA PRO A 294 -1.72 32.87 20.52
C PRO A 294 -0.29 33.40 20.48
N ILE A 295 0.66 32.51 20.21
CA ILE A 295 2.07 32.83 20.05
C ILE A 295 2.22 33.71 18.80
N GLU A 296 2.32 35.03 18.99
CA GLU A 296 2.75 35.94 17.93
C GLU A 296 4.25 35.75 17.67
N VAL A 297 4.57 35.18 16.51
CA VAL A 297 5.93 35.20 15.96
C VAL A 297 6.16 36.60 15.38
N ALA A 298 6.59 37.53 16.22
CA ALA A 298 6.87 38.90 15.81
C ALA A 298 8.02 38.95 14.77
N GLY A 299 7.71 39.37 13.53
CA GLY A 299 8.70 39.89 12.59
C GLY A 299 8.61 39.47 11.12
N LEU A 300 7.85 38.44 10.76
CA LEU A 300 7.54 38.14 9.35
C LEU A 300 6.08 38.51 9.08
N ARG A 301 5.83 39.30 8.02
CA ARG A 301 4.49 39.40 7.46
C ARG A 301 4.00 37.98 7.16
N PRO A 302 2.77 37.59 7.53
CA PRO A 302 2.23 36.29 7.15
C PRO A 302 2.33 36.15 5.63
N ASP A 303 2.93 35.06 5.18
CA ASP A 303 3.12 34.79 3.75
C ASP A 303 1.73 34.75 3.08
N PRO A 304 1.43 35.65 2.12
CA PRO A 304 0.13 35.70 1.46
C PRO A 304 -0.21 34.37 0.77
N ASP A 305 0.81 33.61 0.32
CA ASP A 305 0.62 32.29 -0.27
C ASP A 305 0.15 31.26 0.77
N ALA A 306 0.57 31.41 2.03
CA ALA A 306 0.15 30.54 3.13
C ALA A 306 -1.29 30.83 3.59
N GLU A 307 -1.71 32.09 3.62
CA GLU A 307 -3.11 32.45 3.92
C GLU A 307 -4.05 32.01 2.81
N GLU A 308 -3.64 32.18 1.55
CA GLU A 308 -4.42 31.70 0.41
C GLU A 308 -4.53 30.17 0.40
N ALA A 309 -3.43 29.46 0.68
CA ALA A 309 -3.44 28.00 0.81
C ALA A 309 -4.37 27.54 1.93
N ARG A 310 -4.38 28.20 3.10
CA ARG A 310 -5.34 27.90 4.19
C ARG A 310 -6.78 28.12 3.74
N ARG A 311 -7.06 29.20 3.00
CA ARG A 311 -8.40 29.46 2.45
C ARG A 311 -8.83 28.39 1.44
N ARG A 312 -7.92 27.95 0.57
CA ARG A 312 -8.15 26.83 -0.37
C ARG A 312 -8.41 25.53 0.38
N ALA A 313 -7.62 25.23 1.40
CA ALA A 313 -7.76 24.05 2.23
C ALA A 313 -9.11 24.01 2.96
N ALA A 314 -9.51 25.12 3.58
CA ALA A 314 -10.81 25.26 4.24
C ALA A 314 -11.99 25.08 3.26
N LYS A 315 -11.88 25.62 2.04
CA LYS A 315 -12.87 25.43 0.99
C LYS A 315 -12.97 23.96 0.57
N ARG A 316 -11.83 23.30 0.29
CA ARG A 316 -11.78 21.88 -0.10
C ARG A 316 -12.30 20.98 1.03
N ARG A 317 -12.02 21.34 2.29
CA ARG A 317 -12.56 20.67 3.47
C ARG A 317 -14.08 20.71 3.48
N LYS A 318 -14.65 21.91 3.42
CA LYS A 318 -16.11 22.09 3.42
C LYS A 318 -16.78 21.32 2.28
N GLN A 319 -16.24 21.41 1.07
CA GLN A 319 -16.77 20.68 -0.09
C GLN A 319 -16.72 19.16 0.10
N TRP A 320 -15.67 18.66 0.73
CA TRP A 320 -15.54 17.23 1.00
C TRP A 320 -16.48 16.76 2.10
N GLU A 321 -16.61 17.52 3.18
CA GLU A 321 -17.56 17.22 4.26
C GLU A 321 -19.00 17.20 3.75
N GLU A 322 -19.38 18.15 2.88
CA GLU A 322 -20.68 18.16 2.21
C GLU A 322 -20.88 16.93 1.30
N ALA A 323 -19.85 16.53 0.54
CA ALA A 323 -19.91 15.34 -0.32
C ALA A 323 -20.05 14.04 0.49
N MET A 324 -19.31 13.91 1.60
CA MET A 324 -19.39 12.76 2.49
C MET A 324 -20.74 12.70 3.23
N ALA A 325 -21.27 13.85 3.64
CA ALA A 325 -22.60 13.94 4.23
C ALA A 325 -23.69 13.51 3.24
N GLN A 326 -23.60 13.93 1.97
CA GLN A 326 -24.51 13.50 0.91
C GLN A 326 -24.40 11.99 0.63
N ALA A 327 -23.21 11.41 0.77
CA ALA A 327 -22.98 9.97 0.65
C ALA A 327 -23.45 9.17 1.89
N GLY A 328 -23.94 9.83 2.95
CA GLY A 328 -24.36 9.17 4.19
C GLY A 328 -23.20 8.62 5.02
N HIS A 329 -21.97 9.08 4.76
CA HIS A 329 -20.78 8.63 5.47
C HIS A 329 -20.73 9.17 6.91
N LYS A 330 -20.35 8.32 7.86
CA LYS A 330 -20.20 8.71 9.26
C LYS A 330 -18.72 8.85 9.60
N ALA A 331 -18.28 10.09 9.78
CA ALA A 331 -16.91 10.39 10.15
C ALA A 331 -16.55 9.79 11.51
N ARG A 332 -15.41 9.12 11.58
CA ARG A 332 -14.83 8.63 12.83
C ARG A 332 -13.93 9.69 13.44
N LYS A 333 -13.89 9.72 14.77
CA LYS A 333 -12.90 10.49 15.54
C LYS A 333 -11.93 9.54 16.24
N GLY A 334 -10.65 9.72 16.00
CA GLY A 334 -9.57 8.92 16.56
C GLY A 334 -9.37 9.20 18.04
N ARG A 335 -8.90 8.18 18.77
CA ARG A 335 -8.70 8.27 20.22
C ARG A 335 -7.56 9.21 20.60
N ASP A 336 -6.48 9.21 19.82
CA ASP A 336 -5.25 9.92 20.18
C ASP A 336 -5.34 11.43 19.84
N VAL A 337 -6.33 11.83 19.03
CA VAL A 337 -6.57 13.23 18.65
C VAL A 337 -6.86 14.11 19.87
N ALA A 338 -7.50 13.58 20.92
CA ALA A 338 -7.83 14.34 22.12
C ALA A 338 -6.62 14.60 23.02
N THR A 339 -5.63 13.71 22.99
CA THR A 339 -4.43 13.77 23.85
C THR A 339 -3.24 14.43 23.17
N LEU A 340 -3.23 14.46 21.84
CA LEU A 340 -2.11 14.96 21.06
C LEU A 340 -2.26 16.46 20.79
N ASP A 341 -1.27 17.24 21.23
CA ASP A 341 -1.12 18.62 20.75
C ASP A 341 -0.50 18.62 19.36
N VAL A 342 -1.37 18.49 18.36
CA VAL A 342 -1.00 18.51 16.94
C VAL A 342 -0.29 19.81 16.57
N SER A 343 -0.71 20.94 17.15
CA SER A 343 -0.14 22.26 16.85
C SER A 343 1.31 22.36 17.30
N ALA A 344 1.61 21.87 18.52
CA ALA A 344 2.97 21.81 19.03
C ALA A 344 3.85 20.86 18.21
N VAL A 345 3.33 19.70 17.80
CA VAL A 345 4.11 18.76 16.97
C VAL A 345 4.45 19.37 15.61
N VAL A 346 3.49 20.03 14.95
CA VAL A 346 3.72 20.72 13.67
C VAL A 346 4.71 21.88 13.85
N ALA A 347 4.63 22.63 14.94
CA ALA A 347 5.57 23.73 15.22
C ALA A 347 7.01 23.22 15.44
N GLU A 348 7.19 22.17 16.25
CA GLU A 348 8.49 21.55 16.49
C GLU A 348 9.08 20.92 15.22
N HIS A 349 8.24 20.35 14.36
CA HIS A 349 8.67 19.82 13.06
C HIS A 349 9.03 20.94 12.07
N GLY A 350 8.31 22.06 12.11
CA GLY A 350 8.65 23.26 11.35
C GLY A 350 10.05 23.77 11.69
N LYS A 351 10.41 23.85 12.98
CA LYS A 351 11.76 24.19 13.44
C LYS A 351 12.81 23.17 12.96
N TRP A 352 12.46 21.88 13.03
CA TRP A 352 13.31 20.80 12.53
C TRP A 352 13.60 20.92 11.03
N LEU A 353 12.60 21.30 10.22
CA LEU A 353 12.79 21.55 8.80
C LEU A 353 13.67 22.77 8.52
N GLN A 354 13.42 23.88 9.21
CA GLN A 354 14.17 25.14 9.03
C GLN A 354 15.65 24.98 9.38
N THR A 355 15.94 24.26 10.46
CA THR A 355 17.30 24.06 10.97
C THR A 355 17.99 22.80 10.44
N LYS A 356 17.31 22.06 9.55
CA LYS A 356 17.78 20.75 9.03
C LYS A 356 18.11 19.76 10.15
N GLY A 357 17.36 19.82 11.23
CA GLY A 357 17.45 18.93 12.39
C GLY A 357 18.44 19.33 13.48
N ALA A 358 18.94 20.58 13.49
CA ALA A 358 19.70 21.09 14.63
C ALA A 358 18.80 21.41 15.84
N GLU A 359 17.58 21.88 15.59
CA GLU A 359 16.60 22.24 16.61
C GLU A 359 15.23 21.66 16.28
N GLY A 360 14.36 21.56 17.30
CA GLY A 360 13.03 20.97 17.15
C GLY A 360 13.04 19.45 17.02
N LYS A 361 11.87 18.87 16.74
CA LYS A 361 11.68 17.42 16.62
C LYS A 361 10.93 17.09 15.35
N ARG A 362 11.43 16.09 14.63
CA ARG A 362 10.72 15.52 13.47
C ARG A 362 9.39 14.92 13.92
N ALA A 363 8.30 15.31 13.27
CA ALA A 363 6.97 14.78 13.51
C ALA A 363 6.92 13.26 13.24
N THR A 364 6.49 12.52 14.24
CA THR A 364 6.35 11.06 14.21
C THR A 364 5.02 10.68 14.83
N PHE A 365 4.15 10.03 14.06
CA PHE A 365 2.80 9.62 14.45
C PHE A 365 2.59 8.11 14.31
N THR A 366 3.68 7.34 14.41
CA THR A 366 3.69 5.90 14.14
C THR A 366 2.68 5.15 15.03
N GLY A 367 1.77 4.40 14.40
CA GLY A 367 0.78 3.57 15.11
C GLY A 367 -0.34 4.33 15.84
N MET A 368 -0.44 5.65 15.66
CA MET A 368 -1.46 6.46 16.34
C MET A 368 -2.83 6.40 15.63
N ASP A 369 -3.89 6.54 16.40
CA ASP A 369 -5.26 6.73 15.91
C ASP A 369 -5.61 8.21 15.84
N LEU A 370 -5.33 8.79 14.67
CA LEU A 370 -5.57 10.20 14.32
C LEU A 370 -6.75 10.37 13.37
N ALA A 371 -7.73 9.45 13.40
CA ALA A 371 -8.90 9.56 12.54
C ALA A 371 -9.64 10.90 12.77
N GLY A 372 -10.06 11.56 11.69
CA GLY A 372 -10.76 12.84 11.75
C GLY A 372 -9.91 14.04 12.20
N VAL A 373 -8.58 13.91 12.31
CA VAL A 373 -7.70 15.04 12.67
C VAL A 373 -7.69 16.10 11.57
N ASP A 374 -7.59 17.38 11.96
CA ASP A 374 -7.36 18.48 11.02
C ASP A 374 -5.86 18.81 10.96
N LEU A 375 -5.25 18.49 9.82
CA LEU A 375 -3.88 18.77 9.43
C LEU A 375 -3.85 19.60 8.14
N SER A 376 -4.92 20.32 7.83
CA SER A 376 -5.03 21.14 6.62
C SER A 376 -3.94 22.22 6.58
N GLY A 377 -3.27 22.32 5.43
CA GLY A 377 -2.14 23.23 5.22
C GLY A 377 -0.91 22.98 6.11
N ALA A 378 -0.86 21.87 6.86
CA ALA A 378 0.26 21.57 7.75
C ALA A 378 1.54 21.34 6.95
N VAL A 379 2.67 21.84 7.48
CA VAL A 379 3.99 21.60 6.90
C VAL A 379 4.62 20.40 7.60
N LEU A 380 4.48 19.23 6.98
CA LEU A 380 4.88 17.93 7.52
C LEU A 380 5.79 17.16 6.55
N ALA A 381 6.56 17.90 5.73
CA ALA A 381 7.53 17.31 4.81
C ALA A 381 8.50 16.39 5.55
N ASN A 382 8.78 15.23 4.99
CA ASN A 382 9.56 14.17 5.61
C ASN A 382 9.01 13.70 6.97
N ALA A 383 7.73 13.86 7.32
CA ALA A 383 7.22 13.30 8.58
C ALA A 383 7.05 11.76 8.50
N THR A 384 6.86 11.12 9.65
CA THR A 384 6.61 9.67 9.73
C THR A 384 5.18 9.39 10.18
N PHE A 385 4.42 8.68 9.33
CA PHE A 385 3.03 8.29 9.48
C PHE A 385 2.86 6.78 9.29
N ARG A 386 3.86 5.97 9.67
CA ARG A 386 3.77 4.50 9.48
C ARG A 386 2.67 3.92 10.36
N GLU A 387 1.84 3.06 9.79
CA GLU A 387 0.77 2.35 10.53
C GLU A 387 -0.19 3.29 11.28
N VAL A 388 -0.23 4.58 10.90
CA VAL A 388 -1.16 5.55 11.49
C VAL A 388 -2.54 5.34 10.91
N ASP A 389 -3.57 5.56 11.71
CA ASP A 389 -4.94 5.70 11.24
C ASP A 389 -5.28 7.18 11.10
N LEU A 390 -5.38 7.64 9.86
CA LEU A 390 -5.80 8.98 9.42
C LEU A 390 -7.12 8.88 8.66
N SER A 391 -7.95 7.88 8.94
CA SER A 391 -9.29 7.78 8.35
C SER A 391 -10.08 9.07 8.60
N ASP A 392 -10.79 9.59 7.62
CA ASP A 392 -11.56 10.85 7.74
C ASP A 392 -10.73 12.11 8.06
N ALA A 393 -9.40 12.03 8.09
CA ALA A 393 -8.56 13.17 8.39
C ALA A 393 -8.62 14.24 7.28
N CYS A 394 -8.46 15.50 7.66
CA CYS A 394 -8.32 16.60 6.71
C CYS A 394 -6.84 16.96 6.54
N LEU A 395 -6.27 16.64 5.38
CA LEU A 395 -4.90 16.91 4.96
C LEU A 395 -4.86 17.84 3.73
N ALA A 396 -5.94 18.59 3.48
CA ALA A 396 -6.07 19.45 2.31
C ALA A 396 -4.95 20.51 2.26
N GLU A 397 -4.33 20.69 1.09
CA GLU A 397 -3.18 21.58 0.85
C GLU A 397 -1.97 21.34 1.79
N ALA A 398 -1.90 20.21 2.50
CA ALA A 398 -0.78 19.89 3.38
C ALA A 398 0.49 19.60 2.58
N ARG A 399 1.65 19.99 3.13
CA ARG A 399 2.96 19.65 2.58
C ARG A 399 3.46 18.37 3.21
N LEU A 400 3.43 17.28 2.46
CA LEU A 400 3.74 15.92 2.88
C LEU A 400 4.85 15.30 2.02
N ASP A 401 5.62 16.12 1.30
CA ASP A 401 6.69 15.67 0.43
C ASP A 401 7.74 14.84 1.18
N GLY A 402 8.12 13.69 0.63
CA GLY A 402 9.08 12.75 1.24
C GLY A 402 8.60 12.06 2.53
N SER A 403 7.32 12.20 2.90
CA SER A 403 6.78 11.58 4.12
C SER A 403 6.57 10.08 3.97
N ASP A 404 6.58 9.37 5.10
CA ASP A 404 6.47 7.91 5.14
C ASP A 404 5.11 7.48 5.69
N PHE A 405 4.21 7.07 4.79
CA PHE A 405 2.85 6.60 5.05
C PHE A 405 2.70 5.08 4.87
N ARG A 406 3.79 4.31 4.92
CA ARG A 406 3.70 2.87 4.71
C ARG A 406 2.76 2.21 5.71
N TYR A 407 1.85 1.40 5.19
CA TYR A 407 0.78 0.73 5.96
C TYR A 407 -0.18 1.69 6.71
N ALA A 408 -0.18 2.98 6.38
CA ALA A 408 -1.15 3.92 6.95
C ALA A 408 -2.57 3.67 6.41
N THR A 409 -3.57 4.00 7.22
CA THR A 409 -4.97 4.08 6.77
C THR A 409 -5.34 5.55 6.58
N LEU A 410 -5.74 5.91 5.38
CA LEU A 410 -6.16 7.25 4.91
C LEU A 410 -7.54 7.14 4.23
N SER A 411 -8.33 6.13 4.60
CA SER A 411 -9.65 5.90 4.03
C SER A 411 -10.55 7.10 4.29
N ALA A 412 -11.29 7.56 3.28
CA ALA A 412 -12.15 8.76 3.35
C ALA A 412 -11.42 10.08 3.71
N ALA A 413 -10.08 10.09 3.77
CA ALA A 413 -9.32 11.29 4.09
C ALA A 413 -9.37 12.33 2.96
N ASN A 414 -9.31 13.61 3.33
CA ASN A 414 -9.24 14.71 2.38
C ASN A 414 -7.79 15.15 2.14
N LEU A 415 -7.22 14.77 1.01
CA LEU A 415 -5.88 15.14 0.55
C LEU A 415 -5.94 16.15 -0.62
N GLY A 416 -7.06 16.85 -0.81
CA GLY A 416 -7.24 17.76 -1.94
C GLY A 416 -6.17 18.86 -1.94
N GLY A 417 -5.42 19.00 -3.04
CA GLY A 417 -4.32 19.95 -3.16
C GLY A 417 -3.07 19.62 -2.34
N ALA A 418 -3.02 18.48 -1.64
CA ALA A 418 -1.86 18.10 -0.83
C ALA A 418 -0.63 17.80 -1.71
N ASN A 419 0.56 18.11 -1.20
CA ASN A 419 1.81 17.75 -1.85
C ASN A 419 2.37 16.46 -1.25
N LEU A 420 2.23 15.35 -1.97
CA LEU A 420 2.73 14.02 -1.62
C LEU A 420 3.97 13.64 -2.45
N GLY A 421 4.67 14.61 -3.05
CA GLY A 421 5.82 14.34 -3.92
C GLY A 421 6.87 13.47 -3.23
N VAL A 422 7.28 12.37 -3.88
CA VAL A 422 8.28 11.40 -3.38
C VAL A 422 7.88 10.77 -2.03
N ALA A 423 6.61 10.84 -1.63
CA ALA A 423 6.13 10.18 -0.42
C ALA A 423 6.10 8.66 -0.60
N ALA A 424 6.27 7.93 0.51
CA ALA A 424 6.18 6.47 0.53
C ALA A 424 4.80 6.04 1.05
N LEU A 425 3.89 5.68 0.15
CA LEU A 425 2.52 5.24 0.41
C LEU A 425 2.35 3.73 0.18
N ARG A 426 3.44 2.96 0.17
CA ARG A 426 3.41 1.51 -0.07
C ARG A 426 2.48 0.81 0.93
N HIS A 427 1.54 0.03 0.40
CA HIS A 427 0.51 -0.67 1.20
C HIS A 427 -0.40 0.23 2.05
N ALA A 428 -0.47 1.54 1.77
CA ALA A 428 -1.41 2.43 2.42
C ALA A 428 -2.84 2.21 1.90
N LYS A 429 -3.85 2.48 2.74
CA LYS A 429 -5.26 2.43 2.35
C LYS A 429 -5.79 3.84 2.13
N LEU A 430 -6.02 4.23 0.89
CA LEU A 430 -6.55 5.52 0.44
C LEU A 430 -7.99 5.37 -0.10
N ASP A 431 -8.71 4.32 0.32
CA ASP A 431 -10.06 4.01 -0.17
C ASP A 431 -11.00 5.19 0.06
N LEU A 432 -11.77 5.56 -0.96
CA LEU A 432 -12.72 6.68 -0.93
C LEU A 432 -12.09 8.04 -0.59
N SER A 433 -10.76 8.18 -0.65
CA SER A 433 -10.08 9.44 -0.34
C SER A 433 -10.26 10.49 -1.43
N ASN A 434 -10.14 11.77 -1.06
CA ASN A 434 -10.12 12.88 -1.99
C ASN A 434 -8.68 13.31 -2.28
N LEU A 435 -8.16 13.02 -3.46
CA LEU A 435 -6.85 13.43 -3.96
C LEU A 435 -6.97 14.54 -5.03
N GLU A 436 -8.11 15.23 -5.14
CA GLU A 436 -8.32 16.24 -6.19
C GLU A 436 -7.27 17.37 -6.14
N GLY A 437 -6.53 17.56 -7.23
CA GLY A 437 -5.43 18.52 -7.32
C GLY A 437 -4.18 18.17 -6.52
N ALA A 438 -4.08 16.97 -5.95
CA ALA A 438 -2.91 16.56 -5.17
C ALA A 438 -1.68 16.33 -6.08
N THR A 439 -0.49 16.63 -5.57
CA THR A 439 0.77 16.35 -6.27
C THR A 439 1.32 15.00 -5.82
N LEU A 440 1.29 13.99 -6.70
CA LEU A 440 1.78 12.63 -6.44
C LEU A 440 3.08 12.30 -7.20
N ARG A 441 3.85 13.33 -7.60
CA ARG A 441 5.06 13.16 -8.41
C ARG A 441 6.09 12.26 -7.72
N GLY A 442 6.51 11.17 -8.38
CA GLY A 442 7.51 10.24 -7.84
C GLY A 442 7.08 9.48 -6.58
N THR A 443 5.79 9.50 -6.23
CA THR A 443 5.24 8.82 -5.05
C THR A 443 5.29 7.31 -5.24
N ASP A 444 5.64 6.56 -4.19
CA ASP A 444 5.53 5.09 -4.19
C ASP A 444 4.15 4.66 -3.66
N LEU A 445 3.25 4.30 -4.57
CA LEU A 445 1.91 3.74 -4.30
C LEU A 445 1.89 2.21 -4.42
N SER A 446 3.04 1.53 -4.40
CA SER A 446 3.08 0.08 -4.64
C SER A 446 2.21 -0.68 -3.62
N GLY A 447 1.27 -1.50 -4.10
CA GLY A 447 0.33 -2.23 -3.26
C GLY A 447 -0.61 -1.37 -2.42
N ALA A 448 -0.70 -0.06 -2.67
CA ALA A 448 -1.66 0.82 -2.01
C ALA A 448 -3.08 0.57 -2.56
N SER A 449 -4.09 0.76 -1.71
CA SER A 449 -5.49 0.69 -2.12
C SER A 449 -6.02 2.09 -2.34
N LEU A 450 -6.53 2.41 -3.53
CA LEU A 450 -7.17 3.69 -3.86
C LEU A 450 -8.63 3.44 -4.32
N CYS A 451 -9.29 2.42 -3.80
CA CYS A 451 -10.60 2.02 -4.28
C CYS A 451 -11.62 3.15 -4.11
N GLY A 452 -12.28 3.56 -5.19
CA GLY A 452 -13.23 4.69 -5.17
C GLY A 452 -12.61 6.06 -4.85
N ALA A 453 -11.29 6.22 -4.91
CA ALA A 453 -10.64 7.50 -4.68
C ALA A 453 -10.94 8.50 -5.81
N ARG A 454 -11.05 9.78 -5.46
CA ARG A 454 -11.24 10.89 -6.41
C ARG A 454 -9.92 11.56 -6.71
N THR A 455 -9.48 11.58 -7.97
CA THR A 455 -8.14 12.05 -8.33
C THR A 455 -8.14 13.13 -9.41
N ALA A 456 -9.27 13.85 -9.57
CA ALA A 456 -9.37 14.89 -10.60
C ALA A 456 -8.31 15.99 -10.42
N GLY A 457 -7.52 16.25 -11.45
CA GLY A 457 -6.40 17.21 -11.43
C GLY A 457 -5.19 16.74 -10.61
N ALA A 458 -5.16 15.50 -10.12
CA ALA A 458 -4.00 14.98 -9.40
C ALA A 458 -2.85 14.66 -10.38
N ASP A 459 -1.62 15.02 -10.01
CA ASP A 459 -0.44 14.83 -10.86
C ASP A 459 0.32 13.54 -10.49
N PHE A 460 0.24 12.54 -11.37
CA PHE A 460 0.87 11.22 -11.18
C PHE A 460 2.24 11.07 -11.85
N LYS A 461 2.88 12.16 -12.28
CA LYS A 461 4.15 12.09 -13.03
C LYS A 461 5.21 11.28 -12.26
N GLY A 462 5.60 10.14 -12.82
CA GLY A 462 6.63 9.26 -12.24
C GLY A 462 6.21 8.52 -10.98
N ALA A 463 4.93 8.52 -10.60
CA ALA A 463 4.43 7.69 -9.50
C ALA A 463 4.60 6.19 -9.80
N ILE A 464 4.93 5.41 -8.78
CA ILE A 464 5.08 3.95 -8.86
C ILE A 464 3.78 3.31 -8.39
N MET A 465 3.07 2.61 -9.27
CA MET A 465 1.73 2.05 -8.99
C MET A 465 1.70 0.52 -9.04
N MET A 466 2.81 -0.14 -8.75
CA MET A 466 2.92 -1.60 -8.89
C MET A 466 2.01 -2.32 -7.89
N GLY A 467 1.01 -3.03 -8.40
CA GLY A 467 -0.03 -3.70 -7.61
C GLY A 467 -0.95 -2.73 -6.86
N ALA A 468 -0.99 -1.45 -7.23
CA ALA A 468 -1.93 -0.50 -6.64
C ALA A 468 -3.36 -0.84 -7.07
N ASP A 469 -4.30 -0.80 -6.14
CA ASP A 469 -5.71 -1.09 -6.41
C ASP A 469 -6.46 0.19 -6.77
N LEU A 470 -6.89 0.31 -8.03
CA LEU A 470 -7.59 1.47 -8.59
C LEU A 470 -9.06 1.15 -8.91
N ARG A 471 -9.61 0.04 -8.41
CA ARG A 471 -11.02 -0.33 -8.65
C ARG A 471 -11.97 0.77 -8.20
N ASP A 472 -13.01 1.04 -9.00
CA ASP A 472 -13.97 2.12 -8.77
C ASP A 472 -13.39 3.56 -8.69
N ALA A 473 -12.07 3.75 -8.82
CA ALA A 473 -11.45 5.07 -8.70
C ALA A 473 -11.76 5.96 -9.91
N ASP A 474 -11.90 7.27 -9.68
CA ASP A 474 -12.05 8.26 -10.76
C ASP A 474 -10.72 8.96 -11.04
N LEU A 475 -10.05 8.49 -12.10
CA LEU A 475 -8.84 9.07 -12.69
C LEU A 475 -9.12 9.78 -14.03
N SER A 476 -10.38 10.02 -14.39
CA SER A 476 -10.75 10.59 -15.70
C SER A 476 -10.13 11.96 -16.00
N ARG A 477 -9.78 12.70 -14.95
CA ARG A 477 -9.10 14.01 -15.01
C ARG A 477 -7.72 14.00 -14.34
N ALA A 478 -7.13 12.83 -14.12
CA ALA A 478 -5.76 12.75 -13.60
C ALA A 478 -4.76 13.27 -14.63
N GLU A 479 -3.72 13.95 -14.16
CA GLU A 479 -2.66 14.52 -14.99
C GLU A 479 -1.42 13.62 -14.98
N ASN A 480 -0.71 13.59 -16.11
CA ASN A 480 0.55 12.85 -16.29
C ASN A 480 0.49 11.35 -15.94
N LEU A 481 -0.70 10.76 -16.01
CA LEU A 481 -0.89 9.32 -15.91
C LEU A 481 -0.46 8.66 -17.22
N THR A 482 0.36 7.62 -17.13
CA THR A 482 0.89 6.89 -18.30
C THR A 482 0.34 5.47 -18.36
N GLN A 483 0.30 4.90 -19.57
CA GLN A 483 -0.13 3.52 -19.79
C GLN A 483 0.68 2.51 -18.94
N ALA A 484 2.01 2.66 -18.92
CA ALA A 484 2.89 1.76 -18.18
C ALA A 484 2.67 1.76 -16.65
N GLN A 485 2.10 2.84 -16.08
CA GLN A 485 1.73 2.86 -14.67
C GLN A 485 0.41 2.12 -14.44
N VAL A 486 -0.57 2.32 -15.33
CA VAL A 486 -1.87 1.63 -15.27
C VAL A 486 -1.73 0.14 -15.52
N ASP A 487 -0.86 -0.30 -16.44
CA ASP A 487 -0.61 -1.72 -16.74
C ASP A 487 -0.11 -2.52 -15.52
N LYS A 488 0.49 -1.84 -14.55
CA LYS A 488 1.00 -2.44 -13.31
C LYS A 488 0.02 -2.32 -12.14
N ALA A 489 -1.09 -1.62 -12.33
CA ALA A 489 -2.14 -1.44 -11.33
C ALA A 489 -3.31 -2.41 -11.58
N ILE A 490 -4.15 -2.56 -10.58
CA ILE A 490 -5.38 -3.36 -10.65
C ILE A 490 -6.52 -2.40 -10.96
N CYS A 491 -7.19 -2.59 -12.10
CA CYS A 491 -8.33 -1.79 -12.53
C CYS A 491 -9.53 -2.69 -12.85
N ASP A 492 -10.74 -2.17 -12.73
CA ASP A 492 -11.96 -2.87 -13.14
C ASP A 492 -12.75 -2.06 -14.18
N LYS A 493 -14.00 -2.46 -14.44
CA LYS A 493 -14.85 -1.77 -15.42
C LYS A 493 -15.34 -0.40 -14.92
N ALA A 494 -15.35 -0.17 -13.62
CA ALA A 494 -15.81 1.05 -12.98
C ALA A 494 -14.69 2.09 -12.85
N THR A 495 -13.43 1.66 -12.85
CA THR A 495 -12.27 2.57 -12.90
C THR A 495 -12.36 3.51 -14.11
N ARG A 496 -12.45 4.82 -13.85
CA ARG A 496 -12.50 5.85 -14.90
C ARG A 496 -11.08 6.33 -15.19
N LEU A 497 -10.61 6.17 -16.42
CA LEU A 497 -9.26 6.55 -16.84
C LEU A 497 -9.28 7.82 -17.71
N PRO A 498 -8.17 8.57 -17.75
CA PRO A 498 -8.08 9.74 -18.62
C PRO A 498 -8.03 9.34 -20.10
N PRO A 499 -8.41 10.24 -21.03
CA PRO A 499 -8.36 9.96 -22.46
C PRO A 499 -6.97 9.50 -22.91
N GLY A 500 -6.90 8.45 -23.73
CA GLY A 500 -5.64 7.90 -24.25
C GLY A 500 -4.92 6.91 -23.34
N VAL A 501 -5.46 6.65 -22.14
CA VAL A 501 -4.99 5.57 -21.24
C VAL A 501 -6.06 4.48 -21.17
N PHE A 502 -5.64 3.25 -21.38
CA PHE A 502 -6.50 2.08 -21.45
C PHE A 502 -6.33 1.20 -20.23
N ARG A 503 -7.39 0.45 -19.91
CA ARG A 503 -7.33 -0.53 -18.82
C ARG A 503 -6.36 -1.67 -19.19
N PRO A 504 -5.65 -2.25 -18.21
CA PRO A 504 -4.86 -3.44 -18.49
C PRO A 504 -5.82 -4.55 -18.96
N LEU A 505 -5.45 -5.21 -20.06
CA LEU A 505 -6.18 -6.38 -20.54
C LEU A 505 -6.13 -7.46 -19.44
N ALA A 506 -7.27 -8.07 -19.13
CA ALA A 506 -7.30 -9.21 -18.24
C ALA A 506 -6.39 -10.32 -18.82
N GLU A 507 -5.74 -11.12 -17.96
CA GLU A 507 -4.80 -12.17 -18.40
C GLU A 507 -5.41 -13.19 -19.39
N GLY A 508 -6.73 -13.20 -19.61
CA GLY A 508 -7.45 -14.01 -20.60
C GLY A 508 -7.79 -13.34 -21.94
N GLU A 509 -7.59 -12.02 -22.11
CA GLU A 509 -7.89 -11.29 -23.37
C GLU A 509 -6.67 -11.09 -24.27
N ARG A 510 -5.52 -11.67 -23.91
CA ARG A 510 -4.27 -11.61 -24.71
C ARG A 510 -4.21 -12.64 -25.85
N LEU A 511 -5.28 -13.40 -26.09
CA LEU A 511 -5.34 -14.43 -27.13
C LEU A 511 -6.67 -14.35 -27.88
N SER A 512 -6.75 -13.45 -28.86
CA SER A 512 -7.70 -13.55 -29.99
C SER A 512 -7.17 -12.78 -31.19
#